data_AF-A0A1T4ZFR1-F1
#
_entry.id   AF-A0A1T4ZFR1-F1
#
_cell.length_a   1.000
_cell.length_b   1.000
_cell.length_c   1.000
_cell.angle_alpha   90.00
_cell.angle_beta   90.00
_cell.angle_gamma   90.00
#
_symmetry.space_group_name_H-M   'P 1'
#
loop_
_entity.id
_entity.type
_entity.pdbx_description
1 polymer ?
#
loop_
_entity_poly.entity_id
_entity_poly.type
_entity_poly.pdbx_seq_one_letter_code
_entity_poly.pdbx_strand_id
1 'polypeptide(L)'
;MNGSIRVGNLFGIPFYINLSWFLILGLMTLSYGGNLGSQFPQLGLGLSLFLGLIAALLLFASVLAHELGHSFVAIKQGIQVKSITLFLFGGLAGLDQEAKTPAGAFWIAIAGPLVSLLLFLGLHFIGSYLIVTGALSCCAFKL
;
A
#
# COMPACT_ATOMS: atom_id res chain seq x y z
N MET A 1 -5.04 20.06 15.04
CA MET A 1 -6.05 20.01 13.96
C MET A 1 -5.66 20.96 12.82
N ASN A 2 -4.51 20.77 12.16
CA ASN A 2 -4.11 21.59 11.00
C ASN A 2 -3.31 20.71 10.02
N GLY A 3 -3.90 20.33 8.89
CA GLY A 3 -3.20 19.66 7.79
C GLY A 3 -3.75 18.32 7.29
N SER A 4 -4.90 17.84 7.78
CA SER A 4 -5.58 16.64 7.26
C SER A 4 -6.74 17.02 6.35
N ILE A 5 -6.65 16.68 5.06
CA ILE A 5 -7.69 16.91 4.05
C ILE A 5 -8.56 15.64 3.98
N ARG A 6 -9.88 15.81 4.04
CA ARG A 6 -10.81 14.69 3.81
C ARG A 6 -10.85 14.40 2.32
N VAL A 7 -10.50 13.17 1.94
CA VAL A 7 -10.41 12.77 0.52
C VAL A 7 -11.68 12.05 0.09
N GLY A 8 -12.34 11.32 1.00
CA GLY A 8 -13.59 10.65 0.67
C GLY A 8 -14.01 9.65 1.75
N ASN A 9 -14.75 8.62 1.32
CA ASN A 9 -15.11 7.48 2.15
C ASN A 9 -14.65 6.20 1.45
N LEU A 10 -13.93 5.33 2.15
CA LEU A 10 -13.54 4.01 1.68
C LEU A 10 -14.34 2.95 2.45
N PHE A 11 -15.13 2.13 1.75
CA PHE A 11 -15.97 1.10 2.39
C PHE A 11 -16.88 1.62 3.53
N GLY A 12 -17.33 2.88 3.42
CA GLY A 12 -18.14 3.55 4.45
C GLY A 12 -17.35 4.22 5.58
N ILE A 13 -16.02 4.06 5.60
CA ILE A 13 -15.13 4.67 6.60
C ILE A 13 -14.57 5.99 6.04
N PRO A 14 -14.68 7.13 6.75
CA PRO A 14 -14.17 8.39 6.26
C PRO A 14 -12.64 8.38 6.19
N PHE A 15 -12.12 8.78 5.03
CA PHE A 15 -10.71 8.72 4.67
C PHE A 15 -10.09 10.12 4.60
N TYR A 16 -8.98 10.30 5.31
CA TYR A 16 -8.25 11.56 5.43
C TYR A 16 -6.79 11.38 5.00
N ILE A 17 -6.20 12.41 4.40
CA ILE A 17 -4.78 12.46 4.05
C ILE A 17 -4.15 13.64 4.77
N ASN A 18 -3.06 13.39 5.50
CA ASN A 18 -2.25 14.46 6.09
C ASN A 18 -1.28 15.03 5.05
N LEU A 19 -0.99 16.34 5.10
CA LEU A 19 -0.04 16.99 4.19
C LEU A 19 1.37 16.36 4.25
N SER A 20 1.78 15.82 5.39
CA SER A 20 3.02 15.05 5.55
C SER A 20 3.11 13.82 4.63
N TRP A 21 1.98 13.28 4.18
CA TRP A 21 1.94 12.19 3.21
C TRP A 21 2.57 12.58 1.86
N PHE A 22 2.32 13.80 1.37
CA PHE A 22 2.92 14.27 0.11
C PHE A 22 4.45 14.39 0.22
N LEU A 23 4.96 14.75 1.40
CA LEU A 23 6.40 14.83 1.64
C LEU A 23 7.05 13.44 1.55
N ILE A 24 6.49 12.43 2.23
CA ILE A 24 7.04 11.07 2.17
C ILE A 24 6.84 10.43 0.79
N LEU A 25 5.75 10.75 0.08
CA LEU A 25 5.53 10.32 -1.29
C LEU A 25 6.65 10.84 -2.21
N GLY A 26 7.01 12.12 -2.09
CA GLY A 26 8.13 12.71 -2.83
C GLY A 26 9.46 12.04 -2.49
N LEU A 27 9.76 11.84 -1.20
CA LEU A 27 10.98 11.16 -0.76
C LEU A 27 11.08 9.71 -1.27
N MET A 28 9.98 8.94 -1.20
CA MET A 28 9.94 7.58 -1.71
C MET A 28 10.06 7.54 -3.24
N THR A 29 9.45 8.49 -3.94
CA THR A 29 9.59 8.63 -5.39
C THR A 29 11.03 8.87 -5.79
N LEU A 30 11.73 9.78 -5.09
CA LEU A 30 13.14 10.06 -5.34
C LEU A 30 14.04 8.88 -4.97
N SER A 31 13.75 8.18 -3.87
CA SER A 31 14.48 7.00 -3.42
C SER A 31 14.37 5.85 -4.43
N TYR A 32 13.13 5.45 -4.77
CA TYR A 32 12.88 4.38 -5.73
C TYR A 32 13.32 4.76 -7.14
N GLY A 33 13.01 5.98 -7.59
CA GLY A 33 13.38 6.44 -8.92
C GLY A 33 14.89 6.61 -9.08
N GLY A 34 15.59 7.12 -8.07
CA GLY A 34 17.05 7.21 -8.06
C GLY A 34 17.71 5.84 -8.05
N ASN A 35 17.15 4.90 -7.30
CA ASN A 35 17.62 3.51 -7.27
C ASN A 35 17.39 2.77 -8.60
N LEU A 36 16.25 2.98 -9.27
CA LEU A 36 16.04 2.46 -10.63
C LEU A 36 16.99 3.10 -11.63
N GLY A 37 17.21 4.42 -11.55
CA GLY A 37 18.09 5.14 -12.46
C GLY A 37 19.56 4.71 -12.33
N SER A 38 20.01 4.33 -11.13
CA SER A 38 21.36 3.81 -10.91
C SER A 38 21.54 2.37 -11.38
N GLN A 39 20.52 1.52 -11.22
CA GLN A 39 20.56 0.12 -11.67
C GLN A 39 20.33 -0.03 -13.17
N PHE A 40 19.50 0.82 -13.76
CA PHE A 40 19.12 0.77 -15.18
C PHE A 40 19.30 2.14 -15.83
N PRO A 41 20.55 2.56 -16.12
CA PRO A 41 20.83 3.85 -16.74
C PRO A 41 20.08 4.07 -18.07
N GLN A 42 19.76 2.99 -18.78
CA GLN A 42 19.01 3.02 -20.04
C GLN A 42 17.56 3.56 -19.95
N LEU A 43 16.96 3.60 -18.75
CA LEU A 43 15.59 4.11 -18.58
C LEU A 43 15.52 5.64 -18.74
N GLY A 44 16.63 6.34 -18.51
CA GLY A 44 16.65 7.80 -18.42
C GLY A 44 15.99 8.32 -17.13
N LEU A 45 16.32 9.56 -16.77
CA LEU A 45 15.93 10.16 -15.49
C LEU A 45 14.39 10.28 -15.34
N GLY A 46 13.71 10.74 -16.40
CA GLY A 46 12.27 10.97 -16.38
C GLY A 46 11.45 9.70 -16.14
N LEU A 47 11.76 8.62 -16.87
CA LEU A 47 11.06 7.35 -16.72
C LEU A 47 11.36 6.69 -15.38
N SER A 48 12.60 6.77 -14.90
CA SER A 48 13.00 6.22 -13.60
C SER A 48 12.22 6.88 -12.46
N LEU A 49 12.09 8.22 -12.46
CA LEU A 49 11.29 8.95 -11.48
C LEU A 49 9.80 8.61 -11.58
N PHE A 50 9.27 8.47 -12.79
CA PHE A 50 7.87 8.08 -13.00
C PHE A 50 7.57 6.67 -12.45
N LEU A 51 8.45 5.70 -12.71
CA LEU A 51 8.35 4.36 -12.15
C LEU A 51 8.53 4.38 -10.62
N GLY A 52 9.42 5.23 -10.10
CA GLY A 52 9.58 5.47 -8.66
C GLY A 52 8.30 6.00 -8.00
N LEU A 53 7.58 6.91 -8.68
CA LEU A 53 6.30 7.43 -8.21
C LEU A 53 5.23 6.34 -8.18
N ILE A 54 5.16 5.52 -9.23
CA ILE A 54 4.25 4.36 -9.28
C ILE A 54 4.56 3.39 -8.15
N ALA A 55 5.84 3.06 -7.93
CA ALA A 55 6.26 2.16 -6.85
C ALA A 55 5.88 2.73 -5.47
N ALA A 56 6.10 4.03 -5.25
CA ALA A 56 5.70 4.70 -4.01
C ALA A 56 4.18 4.66 -3.81
N LEU A 57 3.38 4.93 -4.84
CA LEU A 57 1.92 4.85 -4.78
C LEU A 57 1.43 3.43 -4.48
N LEU A 58 2.03 2.41 -5.11
CA LEU A 58 1.71 1.01 -4.85
C LEU A 58 2.06 0.59 -3.41
N LEU A 59 3.18 1.08 -2.87
CA LEU A 59 3.53 0.86 -1.46
C LEU A 59 2.45 1.43 -0.54
N PHE A 60 2.02 2.68 -0.74
CA PHE A 60 0.97 3.29 0.06
C PHE A 60 -0.37 2.58 -0.11
N ALA A 61 -0.71 2.11 -1.31
CA ALA A 61 -1.90 1.31 -1.55
C ALA A 61 -1.85 -0.02 -0.77
N SER A 62 -0.69 -0.68 -0.71
CA SER A 62 -0.49 -1.90 0.09
C SER A 62 -0.64 -1.63 1.59
N VAL A 63 -0.07 -0.54 2.09
CA VAL A 63 -0.22 -0.15 3.50
C VAL A 63 -1.68 0.19 3.81
N LEU A 64 -2.38 0.91 2.92
CA LEU A 64 -3.80 1.18 3.09
C LEU A 64 -4.62 -0.11 3.13
N ALA A 65 -4.31 -1.08 2.27
CA ALA A 65 -4.95 -2.40 2.29
C ALA A 65 -4.67 -3.17 3.59
N HIS A 66 -3.45 -3.09 4.14
CA HIS A 66 -3.10 -3.66 5.44
C HIS A 66 -3.99 -3.12 6.57
N GLU A 67 -4.14 -1.80 6.65
CA GLU A 67 -4.99 -1.13 7.63
C GLU A 67 -6.49 -1.42 7.45
N LEU A 68 -6.93 -1.57 6.19
CA LEU A 68 -8.29 -2.01 5.88
C LEU A 68 -8.53 -3.45 6.35
N GLY A 69 -7.52 -4.33 6.29
CA GLY A 69 -7.57 -5.68 6.84
C GLY A 69 -7.91 -5.68 8.34
N HIS A 70 -7.19 -4.88 9.12
CA HIS A 70 -7.48 -4.67 10.54
C HIS A 70 -8.90 -4.14 10.76
N SER A 71 -9.26 -3.09 10.03
CA SER A 71 -10.57 -2.43 10.13
C SER A 71 -11.72 -3.38 9.82
N PHE A 72 -11.58 -4.21 8.79
CA PHE A 72 -12.61 -5.16 8.37
C PHE A 72 -12.88 -6.23 9.43
N VAL A 73 -11.83 -6.78 10.05
CA VAL A 73 -11.98 -7.75 11.13
C VAL A 73 -12.53 -7.10 12.40
N ALA A 74 -12.14 -5.86 12.70
CA ALA A 74 -12.71 -5.09 13.81
C ALA A 74 -14.23 -4.87 13.63
N ILE A 75 -14.67 -4.47 12.43
CA ILE A 75 -16.10 -4.30 12.12
C ILE A 75 -16.86 -5.62 12.27
N LYS A 76 -16.29 -6.75 11.83
CA LYS A 76 -16.90 -8.08 12.03
C LYS A 76 -17.04 -8.47 13.49
N GLN A 77 -16.17 -7.97 14.37
CA GLN A 77 -16.26 -8.16 15.81
C GLN A 77 -17.17 -7.13 16.51
N GLY A 78 -17.85 -6.26 15.75
CA GLY A 78 -18.75 -5.24 16.29
C GLY A 78 -18.04 -3.99 16.81
N ILE A 79 -16.76 -3.79 16.49
CA ILE A 79 -15.99 -2.59 16.86
C ILE A 79 -16.13 -1.57 15.74
N GLN A 80 -16.59 -0.36 16.09
CA GLN A 80 -16.74 0.73 15.12
C GLN A 80 -15.37 1.35 14.76
N VAL A 81 -15.18 1.61 13.46
CA VAL A 81 -13.99 2.29 12.94
C VAL A 81 -14.38 3.74 12.63
N LYS A 82 -13.76 4.70 13.31
CA LYS A 82 -14.14 6.12 13.22
C LYS A 82 -13.60 6.79 11.97
N SER A 83 -12.35 6.53 11.60
CA SER A 83 -11.72 7.10 10.41
C SER A 83 -10.44 6.35 10.06
N ILE A 84 -10.01 6.46 8.81
CA ILE A 84 -8.67 6.04 8.37
C ILE A 84 -7.94 7.29 7.91
N THR A 85 -6.78 7.57 8.52
CA THR A 85 -5.94 8.72 8.16
C THR A 85 -4.61 8.25 7.63
N LEU A 86 -4.26 8.64 6.42
CA LEU A 86 -2.93 8.42 5.86
C LEU A 86 -1.95 9.49 6.38
N PHE A 87 -0.85 9.04 6.98
CA PHE A 87 0.21 9.83 7.60
C PHE A 87 1.59 9.38 7.10
N LEU A 88 2.64 10.09 7.54
CA LEU A 88 4.04 9.85 7.17
C LEU A 88 4.52 8.40 7.44
N PHE A 89 4.03 7.76 8.51
CA PHE A 89 4.39 6.38 8.87
C PHE A 89 3.49 5.30 8.24
N GLY A 90 2.45 5.68 7.47
CA GLY A 90 1.48 4.74 6.89
C GLY A 90 0.02 5.19 7.08
N GLY A 91 -0.92 4.25 7.07
CA GLY A 91 -2.30 4.52 7.47
C GLY A 91 -2.48 4.30 8.97
N LEU A 92 -3.17 5.21 9.65
CA LEU A 92 -3.65 4.99 11.01
C LEU A 92 -5.16 4.83 10.94
N ALA A 93 -5.65 3.63 11.23
CA ALA A 93 -7.06 3.38 11.48
C ALA A 93 -7.40 3.83 12.91
N GLY A 94 -8.23 4.88 13.03
CA GLY A 94 -8.80 5.30 14.29
C GLY A 94 -9.89 4.34 14.74
N LEU A 95 -9.51 3.34 15.54
CA LEU A 95 -10.45 2.45 16.21
C LEU A 95 -11.13 3.20 17.37
N ASP A 96 -12.45 3.07 17.50
CA ASP A 96 -13.21 3.76 18.53
C ASP A 96 -13.01 3.15 19.93
N GLN A 97 -12.74 1.84 19.97
CA GLN A 97 -12.57 1.05 21.19
C GLN A 97 -11.56 -0.08 20.94
N GLU A 98 -10.78 -0.43 21.98
CA GLU A 98 -9.94 -1.62 21.96
C GLU A 98 -10.79 -2.90 22.04
N ALA A 99 -10.23 -4.02 21.57
CA ALA A 99 -10.94 -5.29 21.58
C ALA A 99 -11.25 -5.75 23.01
N LYS A 100 -12.53 -6.07 23.27
CA LYS A 100 -13.02 -6.49 24.59
C LYS A 100 -12.49 -7.86 25.04
N THR A 101 -11.92 -8.65 24.13
CA THR A 101 -11.38 -9.98 24.40
C THR A 101 -9.99 -10.15 23.78
N PRO A 102 -9.07 -10.89 24.44
CA PRO A 102 -7.72 -11.11 23.92
C PRO A 102 -7.69 -11.89 22.61
N ALA A 103 -8.63 -12.84 22.43
CA ALA A 103 -8.78 -13.56 21.16
C ALA A 103 -9.20 -12.62 20.01
N GLY A 104 -10.13 -11.69 20.28
CA GLY A 104 -10.54 -10.69 19.30
C GLY A 104 -9.39 -9.76 18.88
N ALA A 105 -8.59 -9.31 19.85
CA ALA A 105 -7.39 -8.52 19.62
C ALA A 105 -6.38 -9.26 18.72
N PHE A 106 -6.16 -10.55 18.98
CA PHE A 106 -5.28 -11.39 18.16
C PHE A 106 -5.75 -11.49 16.70
N TRP A 107 -7.05 -11.75 16.49
CA TRP A 107 -7.61 -11.83 15.13
C TRP A 107 -7.52 -10.50 14.38
N ILE A 108 -7.72 -9.37 15.06
CA ILE A 108 -7.53 -8.06 14.45
C ILE A 108 -6.05 -7.87 14.11
N ALA A 109 -5.13 -8.14 15.03
CA ALA A 109 -3.70 -7.95 14.82
C ALA A 109 -3.12 -8.80 13.67
N ILE A 110 -3.64 -10.01 13.42
CA ILE A 110 -3.17 -10.85 12.31
C ILE A 110 -3.82 -10.49 10.96
N ALA A 111 -4.93 -9.76 10.96
CA ALA A 111 -5.69 -9.44 9.76
C ALA A 111 -4.89 -8.60 8.74
N GLY A 112 -4.22 -7.54 9.20
CA GLY A 112 -3.36 -6.71 8.34
C GLY A 112 -2.21 -7.51 7.72
N PRO A 113 -1.39 -8.22 8.51
CA PRO A 113 -0.34 -9.09 7.99
C PRO A 113 -0.83 -10.13 6.96
N LEU A 114 -1.99 -10.74 7.19
CA LEU A 114 -2.60 -11.66 6.22
C LEU A 114 -2.94 -10.98 4.90
N VAL A 115 -3.50 -9.76 4.93
CA VAL A 115 -3.77 -9.00 3.70
C VAL A 115 -2.47 -8.68 2.95
N SER A 116 -1.43 -8.25 3.66
CA SER A 116 -0.12 -8.02 3.03
C SER A 116 0.48 -9.29 2.43
N LEU A 117 0.31 -10.44 3.09
CA LEU A 117 0.80 -11.72 2.59
C LEU A 117 0.03 -12.18 1.34
N LEU A 118 -1.29 -11.99 1.31
CA LEU A 118 -2.12 -12.25 0.13
C LEU A 118 -1.75 -11.32 -1.04
N LEU A 119 -1.52 -10.03 -0.76
CA LEU A 119 -1.04 -9.09 -1.78
C LEU A 119 0.32 -9.47 -2.32
N PHE A 120 1.26 -9.86 -1.44
CA PHE A 120 2.58 -10.35 -1.85
C PHE A 120 2.45 -11.57 -2.76
N LEU A 121 1.72 -12.60 -2.36
CA LEU A 121 1.53 -13.82 -3.16
C LEU A 121 0.85 -13.52 -4.50
N GLY A 122 -0.19 -12.69 -4.49
CA GLY A 122 -0.91 -12.31 -5.71
C GLY A 122 -0.04 -11.52 -6.69
N LEU A 123 0.64 -10.49 -6.20
CA LEU A 123 1.55 -9.68 -7.03
C LEU A 123 2.75 -10.49 -7.51
N HIS A 124 3.28 -11.38 -6.69
CA HIS A 124 4.38 -12.27 -7.09
C HIS A 124 3.95 -13.28 -8.16
N PHE A 125 2.76 -13.87 -8.02
CA PHE A 125 2.20 -14.77 -9.02
C PHE A 125 1.94 -14.06 -10.35
N ILE A 126 1.35 -12.86 -10.31
CA ILE A 126 1.13 -12.03 -11.51
C ILE A 126 2.48 -11.64 -12.15
N GLY A 127 3.42 -11.14 -11.35
CA GLY A 127 4.74 -10.73 -11.83
C GLY A 127 5.53 -11.88 -12.45
N SER A 128 5.55 -13.05 -11.80
CA SER A 128 6.22 -14.24 -12.34
C SER A 128 5.57 -14.71 -13.65
N TYR A 129 4.24 -14.70 -13.75
CA TYR A 129 3.54 -15.04 -14.99
C TYR A 129 3.86 -14.07 -16.14
N LEU A 130 3.88 -12.76 -15.87
CA LEU A 130 4.25 -11.75 -16.88
C LEU A 130 5.73 -11.85 -17.30
N ILE A 131 6.64 -12.11 -16.38
CA ILE A 131 8.07 -12.27 -16.70
C ILE A 131 8.29 -13.53 -17.54
N VAL A 132 7.66 -14.65 -17.18
CA VAL A 132 7.78 -15.92 -17.93
C VAL A 132 7.20 -15.78 -19.35
N THR A 133 6.00 -15.21 -19.50
CA THR A 133 5.39 -15.00 -20.83
C THR A 133 6.13 -13.95 -21.67
N GLY A 134 6.67 -12.90 -21.05
CA GLY A 134 7.52 -11.92 -21.71
C GLY A 134 8.85 -12.50 -22.20
N ALA A 135 9.51 -13.32 -21.38
CA ALA A 135 10.75 -14.02 -21.74
C ALA A 135 10.54 -15.00 -22.90
N LEU A 136 9.43 -15.77 -22.87
CA LEU A 136 9.05 -16.68 -23.94
C LEU A 136 8.75 -15.94 -25.25
N SER A 137 8.06 -14.80 -25.18
CA SER A 137 7.77 -13.96 -26.35
C SER A 137 9.03 -13.38 -27.00
N CYS A 138 10.02 -13.00 -26.19
CA CYS A 138 11.30 -12.47 -26.70
C CYS A 138 12.16 -13.56 -27.35
N CYS A 139 12.13 -14.79 -26.85
CA CYS A 139 12.76 -15.94 -27.50
C CYS A 139 12.07 -16.35 -28.81
N ALA A 140 10.73 -16.33 -28.84
CA ALA A 140 9.95 -16.75 -30.01
C ALA A 140 10.09 -15.79 -31.21
N PHE A 141 10.37 -14.50 -30.99
CA PHE A 141 10.58 -13.51 -32.06
C PHE A 141 12.01 -13.55 -32.66
N LYS A 142 12.92 -14.34 -32.08
CA LYS A 142 14.33 -14.43 -32.50
C LYS A 142 14.67 -15.70 -33.29
N LEU A 143 13.65 -16.48 -33.67
CA LEU A 143 13.70 -17.63 -34.59
C LEU A 143 12.92 -17.29 -35.86
#